data_AF-A0A966E4L9-F1
#
_entry.id   AF-A0A966E4L9-F1
#
_cell.length_a   1.000
_cell.length_b   1.000
_cell.length_c   1.000
_cell.angle_alpha   90.00
_cell.angle_beta   90.00
_cell.angle_gamma   90.00
#
_symmetry.space_group_name_H-M   'P 1'
#
loop_
_entity.id
_entity.type
_entity.pdbx_description
1 polymer ?
#
loop_
_entity_poly.entity_id
_entity_poly.type
_entity_poly.pdbx_seq_one_letter_code
_entity_poly.pdbx_strand_id
1 'polypeptide(L)'
;FTLLLLPGIVLGDASHCPADHSDERVVSAHIFDGDTLALEDGRRVRLLGIDTPEIGRDGEPSEPYAREAKELLTRLAGPGAPLRLRLDSERFDRYGRLLAHVFGDDGSNLQARLLDAGYAATLVVPPNEWSLECYAAAQARARESRIGIWGLPDYQPIPAEKLPGSTRGFRLVTGRVQRIGESRANLWLNLSRHMAVRIPKSDLVYFGDFDPRSLAGRRLEVRGWVGKRRGELRITVRHPAALTVLD
;
A
#
# COMPACT_ATOMS: atom_id res chain seq x y z
N PHE A 1 -9.92 0.74 -52.05
CA PHE A 1 -10.01 0.43 -50.61
C PHE A 1 -9.00 1.31 -49.89
N THR A 2 -9.44 2.47 -49.44
CA THR A 2 -8.60 3.43 -48.70
C THR A 2 -8.61 3.02 -47.24
N LEU A 3 -7.49 2.48 -46.77
CA LEU A 3 -7.30 2.04 -45.39
C LEU A 3 -7.19 3.29 -44.50
N LEU A 4 -8.24 3.62 -43.75
CA LEU A 4 -8.20 4.64 -42.71
C LEU A 4 -7.37 4.11 -41.54
N LEU A 5 -6.15 4.64 -41.40
CA LEU A 5 -5.33 4.51 -40.21
C LEU A 5 -6.04 5.26 -39.07
N LEU A 6 -6.64 4.51 -38.14
CA LEU A 6 -7.10 5.06 -36.87
C LEU A 6 -5.87 5.57 -36.10
N PRO A 7 -5.92 6.79 -35.54
CA PRO A 7 -4.84 7.29 -34.70
C PRO A 7 -4.69 6.36 -33.49
N GLY A 8 -3.48 5.84 -33.30
CA GLY A 8 -3.14 5.04 -32.14
C GLY A 8 -3.44 5.82 -30.87
N ILE A 9 -4.19 5.20 -29.96
CA ILE A 9 -4.34 5.67 -28.60
C ILE A 9 -2.93 5.66 -27.99
N VAL A 10 -2.35 6.84 -27.80
CA VAL A 10 -1.20 6.99 -26.91
C VAL A 10 -1.74 6.72 -25.51
N LEU A 11 -1.54 5.50 -25.01
CA LEU A 11 -1.69 5.21 -23.59
C LEU A 11 -0.62 6.04 -22.87
N GLY A 12 -1.02 7.23 -22.41
CA GLY A 12 -0.16 8.10 -21.62
C GLY A 12 0.37 7.34 -20.41
N ASP A 13 1.62 7.63 -20.08
CA ASP A 13 2.48 6.91 -19.14
C ASP A 13 2.03 7.12 -17.67
N ALA A 14 0.84 6.64 -17.33
CA ALA A 14 0.16 6.84 -16.04
C ALA A 14 0.85 6.14 -14.85
N SER A 15 2.02 5.53 -15.06
CA SER A 15 2.82 4.77 -14.10
C SER A 15 3.99 5.55 -13.49
N HIS A 16 4.16 6.84 -13.82
CA HIS A 16 5.33 7.61 -13.42
C HIS A 16 5.20 8.39 -12.11
N CYS A 17 3.97 8.64 -11.63
CA CYS A 17 3.65 9.33 -10.38
C CYS A 17 4.60 10.49 -10.03
N PRO A 18 4.66 11.54 -10.87
CA PRO A 18 5.63 12.62 -10.70
C PRO A 18 5.39 13.39 -9.40
N ALA A 19 6.47 13.87 -8.79
CA ALA A 19 6.37 14.78 -7.66
C ALA A 19 5.79 16.13 -8.11
N ASP A 20 4.94 16.73 -7.28
CA ASP A 20 4.47 18.12 -7.43
C ASP A 20 5.53 19.13 -6.97
N HIS A 21 6.40 18.73 -6.03
CA HIS A 21 7.54 19.50 -5.54
C HIS A 21 8.60 18.58 -4.92
N SER A 22 9.74 19.17 -4.53
CA SER A 22 10.79 18.51 -3.76
C SER A 22 11.09 19.34 -2.53
N ASP A 23 10.98 18.73 -1.35
CA ASP A 23 11.30 19.38 -0.07
C ASP A 23 12.79 19.34 0.22
N GLU A 24 13.44 18.21 -0.07
CA GLU A 24 14.85 17.99 0.27
C GLU A 24 15.59 17.25 -0.84
N ARG A 25 16.89 17.55 -0.96
CA ARG A 25 17.86 16.76 -1.72
C ARG A 25 18.79 16.08 -0.73
N VAL A 26 18.98 14.77 -0.90
CA VAL A 26 19.72 13.93 0.03
C VAL A 26 20.57 12.92 -0.72
N VAL A 27 21.47 12.23 -0.02
CA VAL A 27 22.30 11.15 -0.59
C VAL A 27 22.00 9.87 0.16
N SER A 28 21.76 8.79 -0.58
CA SER A 28 21.53 7.46 -0.02
C SER A 28 22.83 6.87 0.53
N ALA A 29 22.77 6.25 1.70
CA ALA A 29 23.89 5.55 2.33
C ALA A 29 23.73 4.02 2.31
N HIS A 30 22.51 3.52 2.57
CA HIS A 30 22.27 2.09 2.70
C HIS A 30 20.81 1.71 2.47
N ILE A 31 20.55 0.55 1.87
CA ILE A 31 19.21 -0.02 1.71
C ILE A 31 19.01 -1.16 2.71
N PHE A 32 18.03 -1.02 3.61
CA PHE A 32 17.72 -2.04 4.61
C PHE A 32 16.87 -3.17 4.02
N ASP A 33 15.77 -2.81 3.37
CA ASP A 33 14.74 -3.69 2.80
C ASP A 33 14.06 -2.98 1.59
N GLY A 34 12.90 -3.46 1.14
CA GLY A 34 12.23 -2.93 -0.05
C GLY A 34 11.61 -1.54 0.11
N ASP A 35 11.53 -1.01 1.34
CA ASP A 35 10.86 0.27 1.60
C ASP A 35 11.50 1.11 2.71
N THR A 36 12.69 0.74 3.17
CA THR A 36 13.47 1.47 4.15
C THR A 36 14.92 1.66 3.70
N LEU A 37 15.39 2.91 3.70
CA LEU A 37 16.78 3.28 3.40
C LEU A 37 17.37 4.20 4.49
N ALA A 38 18.69 4.31 4.53
CA ALA A 38 19.43 5.27 5.32
C ALA A 38 20.06 6.32 4.40
N LEU A 39 20.14 7.55 4.90
CA LEU A 39 20.80 8.68 4.27
C LEU A 39 22.20 8.88 4.88
N GLU A 40 23.08 9.56 4.15
CA GLU A 40 24.44 9.86 4.63
C GLU A 40 24.46 10.78 5.86
N ASP A 41 23.40 11.56 6.07
CA ASP A 41 23.21 12.40 7.26
C ASP A 41 22.73 11.62 8.51
N GLY A 42 22.63 10.29 8.40
CA GLY A 42 22.26 9.39 9.49
C GLY A 42 20.75 9.17 9.68
N ARG A 43 19.89 9.90 8.95
CA ARG A 43 18.44 9.66 9.00
C ARG A 43 18.08 8.35 8.31
N ARG A 44 17.00 7.71 8.79
CA ARG A 44 16.36 6.56 8.15
C ARG A 44 15.06 7.01 7.52
N VAL A 45 14.79 6.57 6.30
CA VAL A 45 13.59 6.93 5.54
C VAL A 45 12.72 5.69 5.35
N ARG A 46 11.43 5.79 5.70
CA ARG A 46 10.37 4.83 5.31
C ARG A 46 9.65 5.41 4.09
N LEU A 47 9.64 4.64 3.01
CA LEU A 47 8.93 5.01 1.79
C LEU A 47 7.42 5.00 2.07
N LEU A 48 6.78 6.15 1.92
CA LEU A 48 5.33 6.31 2.08
C LEU A 48 4.57 5.72 0.89
N GLY A 49 3.31 5.35 1.11
CA GLY A 49 2.40 4.89 0.06
C GLY A 49 2.51 3.40 -0.30
N ILE A 50 3.54 2.71 0.20
CA ILE A 50 3.82 1.32 -0.12
C ILE A 50 4.22 0.50 1.10
N ASP A 51 4.04 -0.80 1.01
CA ASP A 51 4.55 -1.81 1.93
C ASP A 51 5.20 -2.93 1.10
N THR A 52 6.39 -3.37 1.53
CA THR A 52 7.15 -4.43 0.87
C THR A 52 7.33 -5.63 1.77
N PRO A 53 7.53 -6.85 1.22
CA PRO A 53 7.88 -8.00 2.02
C PRO A 53 9.17 -7.77 2.82
N GLU A 54 9.18 -8.23 4.06
CA GLU A 54 10.25 -7.92 5.02
C GLU A 54 11.49 -8.81 4.83
N ILE A 55 12.67 -8.20 4.97
CA ILE A 55 13.93 -8.93 5.05
C ILE A 55 14.04 -9.58 6.42
N GLY A 56 14.24 -10.90 6.42
CA GLY A 56 14.41 -11.71 7.63
C GLY A 56 15.60 -11.25 8.47
N ARG A 57 15.45 -11.31 9.81
CA ARG A 57 16.45 -10.90 10.81
C ARG A 57 16.56 -11.96 11.88
N ASP A 58 17.68 -11.97 12.61
CA ASP A 58 17.90 -12.83 13.78
C ASP A 58 17.70 -14.34 13.50
N GLY A 59 18.03 -14.77 12.28
CA GLY A 59 17.91 -16.16 11.82
C GLY A 59 16.58 -16.50 11.15
N GLU A 60 15.60 -15.60 11.14
CA GLU A 60 14.34 -15.79 10.44
C GLU A 60 14.51 -15.66 8.91
N PRO A 61 13.79 -16.47 8.11
CA PRO A 61 13.81 -16.36 6.66
C PRO A 61 13.21 -15.03 6.21
N SER A 62 13.68 -14.52 5.07
CA SER A 62 13.04 -13.38 4.42
C SER A 62 11.69 -13.78 3.84
N GLU A 63 10.75 -12.84 3.83
CA GLU A 63 9.47 -13.07 3.15
C GLU A 63 9.69 -13.23 1.63
N PRO A 64 8.83 -13.98 0.92
CA PRO A 64 8.93 -14.09 -0.52
C PRO A 64 8.92 -12.71 -1.20
N TYR A 65 9.81 -12.51 -2.17
CA TYR A 65 10.07 -11.24 -2.88
C TYR A 65 10.73 -10.11 -2.07
N ALA A 66 11.07 -10.32 -0.79
CA ALA A 66 11.74 -9.30 0.01
C ALA A 66 13.13 -8.93 -0.55
N ARG A 67 13.88 -9.94 -1.02
CA ARG A 67 15.23 -9.72 -1.59
C ARG A 67 15.14 -8.99 -2.92
N GLU A 68 14.20 -9.37 -3.77
CA GLU A 68 13.95 -8.75 -5.06
C GLU A 68 13.50 -7.29 -4.92
N ALA A 69 12.66 -7.00 -3.93
CA ALA A 69 12.28 -5.64 -3.56
C ALA A 69 13.50 -4.80 -3.14
N LYS A 70 14.31 -5.33 -2.21
CA LYS A 70 15.55 -4.69 -1.76
C LYS A 70 16.54 -4.48 -2.90
N GLU A 71 16.72 -5.46 -3.78
CA GLU A 71 17.63 -5.38 -4.91
C GLU A 71 17.17 -4.32 -5.92
N LEU A 72 15.86 -4.23 -6.19
CA LEU A 72 15.32 -3.16 -7.04
C LEU A 72 15.56 -1.79 -6.40
N LEU A 73 15.26 -1.61 -5.12
CA LEU A 73 15.53 -0.34 -4.44
C LEU A 73 17.03 -0.02 -4.42
N THR A 74 17.90 -1.01 -4.28
CA THR A 74 19.36 -0.84 -4.35
C THR A 74 19.82 -0.39 -5.73
N ARG A 75 19.22 -0.89 -6.82
CA ARG A 75 19.53 -0.42 -8.18
C ARG A 75 19.08 1.02 -8.41
N LEU A 76 17.95 1.42 -7.83
CA LEU A 76 17.39 2.77 -7.99
C LEU A 76 18.04 3.82 -7.07
N ALA A 77 18.48 3.41 -5.88
CA ALA A 77 18.87 4.29 -4.79
C ALA A 77 20.05 3.76 -3.96
N GLY A 78 20.98 3.04 -4.60
CA GLY A 78 22.16 2.49 -3.93
C GLY A 78 23.03 3.56 -3.26
N PRO A 79 24.04 3.16 -2.46
CA PRO A 79 24.92 4.08 -1.77
C PRO A 79 25.54 5.14 -2.71
N GLY A 80 25.54 6.40 -2.28
CA GLY A 80 26.00 7.55 -3.06
C GLY A 80 24.97 8.10 -4.06
N ALA A 81 23.80 7.48 -4.23
CA ALA A 81 22.78 7.97 -5.15
C ALA A 81 22.17 9.30 -4.65
N PRO A 82 22.13 10.36 -5.49
CA PRO A 82 21.38 11.57 -5.17
C PRO A 82 19.88 11.30 -5.28
N LEU A 83 19.15 11.68 -4.25
CA LEU A 83 17.70 11.49 -4.14
C LEU A 83 17.01 12.81 -3.86
N ARG A 84 15.73 12.87 -4.22
CA ARG A 84 14.81 13.94 -3.84
C ARG A 84 13.71 13.37 -2.97
N LEU A 85 13.41 14.06 -1.88
CA LEU A 85 12.33 13.70 -0.98
C LEU A 85 11.16 14.66 -1.17
N ARG A 86 9.96 14.10 -1.20
CA ARG A 86 8.70 14.81 -1.03
C ARG A 86 8.05 14.29 0.25
N LEU A 87 7.91 15.18 1.23
CA LEU A 87 7.35 14.88 2.53
C LEU A 87 5.83 15.02 2.49
N ASP A 88 5.18 14.55 3.54
CA ASP A 88 3.75 14.73 3.74
C ASP A 88 3.49 15.34 5.14
N SER A 89 2.22 15.42 5.53
CA SER A 89 1.76 16.08 6.75
C SER A 89 2.47 15.57 8.01
N GLU A 90 2.51 14.24 8.19
CA GLU A 90 3.27 13.61 9.26
C GLU A 90 4.67 13.22 8.76
N ARG A 91 5.70 13.80 9.36
CA ARG A 91 7.08 13.65 8.89
C ARG A 91 7.82 12.46 9.47
N PHE A 92 7.43 11.95 10.63
CA PHE A 92 8.16 10.89 11.31
C PHE A 92 7.21 9.82 11.82
N ASP A 93 7.60 8.56 11.71
CA ASP A 93 6.88 7.48 12.38
C ASP A 93 7.30 7.35 13.85
N ARG A 94 6.61 6.47 14.59
CA ARG A 94 6.90 6.18 16.00
C ARG A 94 8.32 5.65 16.28
N TYR A 95 9.05 5.25 15.25
CA TYR A 95 10.41 4.73 15.33
C TYR A 95 11.45 5.80 14.99
N GLY A 96 11.02 7.03 14.73
CA GLY A 96 11.89 8.14 14.34
C GLY A 96 12.38 8.07 12.89
N ARG A 97 11.78 7.22 12.04
CA ARG A 97 12.09 7.22 10.61
C ARG A 97 11.37 8.39 9.95
N LEU A 98 12.09 9.11 9.09
CA LEU A 98 11.51 10.11 8.20
C LEU A 98 10.55 9.43 7.22
N LEU A 99 9.37 9.99 7.06
CA LEU A 99 8.33 9.52 6.15
C LEU A 99 8.40 10.33 4.86
N ALA A 100 8.69 9.68 3.73
CA ALA A 100 8.87 10.40 2.47
C ALA A 100 8.44 9.58 1.24
N HIS A 101 8.03 10.31 0.21
CA HIS A 101 8.04 9.84 -1.17
C HIS A 101 9.41 10.11 -1.78
N VAL A 102 10.02 9.10 -2.39
CA VAL A 102 11.44 9.15 -2.77
C VAL A 102 11.57 9.10 -4.28
N PHE A 103 12.35 10.02 -4.81
CA PHE A 103 12.59 10.17 -6.24
C PHE A 103 14.08 10.10 -6.54
N GLY A 104 14.44 9.51 -7.68
CA GLY A 104 15.76 9.67 -8.25
C GLY A 104 16.00 11.13 -8.65
N ASP A 105 17.27 11.52 -8.85
CA ASP A 105 17.55 12.89 -9.30
C ASP A 105 16.98 13.19 -10.70
N ASP A 106 16.75 12.15 -11.50
CA ASP A 106 16.04 12.19 -12.79
C ASP A 106 14.52 12.39 -12.65
N GLY A 107 13.99 12.41 -11.43
CA GLY A 107 12.57 12.56 -11.14
C GLY A 107 11.78 11.24 -11.14
N SER A 108 12.43 10.09 -11.32
CA SER A 108 11.75 8.79 -11.27
C SER A 108 11.19 8.49 -9.87
N ASN A 109 9.91 8.10 -9.77
CA ASN A 109 9.28 7.75 -8.49
C ASN A 109 9.61 6.30 -8.09
N LEU A 110 10.39 6.11 -7.03
CA LEU A 110 10.89 4.78 -6.64
C LEU A 110 9.77 3.85 -6.19
N GLN A 111 8.79 4.37 -5.46
CA GLN A 111 7.61 3.60 -5.05
C GLN A 111 6.80 3.12 -6.25
N ALA A 112 6.58 3.97 -7.25
CA ALA A 112 5.88 3.58 -8.47
C ALA A 112 6.61 2.43 -9.19
N ARG A 113 7.96 2.48 -9.24
CA ARG A 113 8.78 1.39 -9.82
C ARG A 113 8.69 0.09 -9.03
N LEU A 114 8.62 0.14 -7.71
CA LEU A 114 8.44 -1.05 -6.85
C LEU A 114 7.04 -1.68 -7.03
N LEU A 115 6.00 -0.84 -7.12
CA LEU A 115 4.62 -1.27 -7.37
C LEU A 115 4.47 -1.91 -8.75
N ASP A 116 5.03 -1.27 -9.77
CA ASP A 116 4.99 -1.70 -11.17
C ASP A 116 5.72 -3.03 -11.41
N ALA A 117 6.78 -3.29 -10.64
CA ALA A 117 7.50 -4.56 -10.60
C ALA A 117 6.81 -5.66 -9.78
N GLY A 118 5.72 -5.35 -9.06
CA GLY A 118 5.01 -6.30 -8.20
C GLY A 118 5.76 -6.65 -6.92
N TYR A 119 6.65 -5.78 -6.44
CA TYR A 119 7.43 -5.99 -5.21
C TYR A 119 6.89 -5.22 -4.01
N ALA A 120 5.83 -4.45 -4.19
CA ALA A 120 5.15 -3.71 -3.14
C ALA A 120 3.63 -3.77 -3.30
N ALA A 121 2.91 -3.57 -2.20
CA ALA A 121 1.50 -3.26 -2.19
C ALA A 121 1.26 -1.82 -1.72
N THR A 122 0.23 -1.16 -2.24
CA THR A 122 -0.17 0.18 -1.80
C THR A 122 -0.59 0.15 -0.34
N LEU A 123 -0.04 1.07 0.45
CA LEU A 123 -0.37 1.27 1.86
C LEU A 123 -0.61 2.75 2.15
N VAL A 124 -1.79 3.06 2.69
CA VAL A 124 -2.12 4.41 3.16
C VAL A 124 -2.13 4.45 4.68
N VAL A 125 -1.41 5.44 5.24
CA VAL A 125 -1.42 5.75 6.67
C VAL A 125 -1.72 7.23 6.82
N PRO A 126 -3.00 7.60 7.08
CA PRO A 126 -3.38 8.99 7.26
C PRO A 126 -2.64 9.65 8.43
N PRO A 127 -2.29 10.94 8.30
CA PRO A 127 -2.76 11.89 7.28
C PRO A 127 -1.96 11.91 5.95
N ASN A 128 -1.03 10.97 5.75
CA ASN A 128 -0.17 10.96 4.56
C ASN A 128 -0.85 10.22 3.39
N GLU A 129 -1.42 10.99 2.45
CA GLU A 129 -2.36 10.51 1.43
C GLU A 129 -1.99 10.92 0.00
N TRP A 130 -0.81 11.48 -0.20
CA TRP A 130 -0.42 11.89 -1.55
C TRP A 130 -0.18 10.72 -2.51
N SER A 131 -0.51 10.97 -3.78
CA SER A 131 -0.32 10.06 -4.91
C SER A 131 -1.00 8.69 -4.77
N LEU A 132 -2.00 8.54 -3.89
CA LEU A 132 -2.70 7.27 -3.69
C LEU A 132 -3.31 6.72 -4.99
N GLU A 133 -3.97 7.57 -5.77
CA GLU A 133 -4.57 7.17 -7.04
C GLU A 133 -3.52 6.72 -8.06
N CYS A 134 -2.42 7.47 -8.16
CA CYS A 134 -1.34 7.10 -9.08
C CYS A 134 -0.62 5.82 -8.65
N TYR A 135 -0.39 5.62 -7.34
CA TYR A 135 0.17 4.38 -6.82
C TYR A 135 -0.77 3.18 -7.05
N ALA A 136 -2.08 3.37 -6.92
CA ALA A 136 -3.04 2.33 -7.29
C ALA A 136 -2.93 1.98 -8.79
N ALA A 137 -2.76 2.98 -9.67
CA ALA A 137 -2.56 2.77 -11.10
C ALA A 137 -1.24 2.06 -11.41
N ALA A 138 -0.12 2.45 -10.78
CA ALA A 138 1.18 1.81 -10.93
C ALA A 138 1.17 0.34 -10.48
N GLN A 139 0.39 0.00 -9.45
CA GLN A 139 0.22 -1.37 -8.97
C GLN A 139 -0.65 -2.23 -9.90
N ALA A 140 -1.57 -1.63 -10.65
CA ALA A 140 -2.68 -2.34 -11.30
C ALA A 140 -2.19 -3.48 -12.22
N ARG A 141 -1.21 -3.20 -13.09
CA ARG A 141 -0.66 -4.19 -14.01
C ARG A 141 -0.06 -5.40 -13.28
N ALA A 142 0.76 -5.15 -12.25
CA ALA A 142 1.39 -6.21 -11.48
C ALA A 142 0.35 -7.07 -10.78
N ARG A 143 -0.70 -6.46 -10.25
CA ARG A 143 -1.81 -7.14 -9.61
C ARG A 143 -2.63 -7.99 -10.58
N GLU A 144 -3.06 -7.42 -11.70
CA GLU A 144 -3.87 -8.12 -12.72
C GLU A 144 -3.10 -9.28 -13.36
N SER A 145 -1.81 -9.08 -13.60
CA SER A 145 -0.92 -10.07 -14.23
C SER A 145 -0.27 -11.02 -13.23
N ARG A 146 -0.60 -10.92 -11.93
CA ARG A 146 -0.06 -11.73 -10.83
C ARG A 146 1.48 -11.74 -10.76
N ILE A 147 2.09 -10.59 -10.99
CA ILE A 147 3.54 -10.39 -10.95
C ILE A 147 4.01 -10.25 -9.50
N GLY A 148 5.13 -10.88 -9.18
CA GLY A 148 5.78 -10.74 -7.87
C GLY A 148 4.87 -11.22 -6.74
N ILE A 149 4.69 -10.38 -5.72
CA ILE A 149 3.87 -10.68 -4.54
C ILE A 149 2.44 -11.04 -4.93
N TRP A 150 1.92 -10.50 -6.04
CA TRP A 150 0.57 -10.75 -6.54
C TRP A 150 0.36 -12.15 -7.11
N GLY A 151 1.41 -12.96 -7.25
CA GLY A 151 1.32 -14.39 -7.53
C GLY A 151 1.19 -15.26 -6.28
N LEU A 152 1.43 -14.70 -5.09
CA LEU A 152 1.40 -15.45 -3.84
C LEU A 152 -0.04 -15.70 -3.35
N PRO A 153 -0.30 -16.83 -2.67
CA PRO A 153 -1.62 -17.12 -2.09
C PRO A 153 -2.11 -16.05 -1.11
N ASP A 154 -1.22 -15.46 -0.31
CA ASP A 154 -1.55 -14.46 0.70
C ASP A 154 -2.00 -13.12 0.11
N TYR A 155 -1.64 -12.85 -1.15
CA TYR A 155 -2.03 -11.67 -1.91
C TYR A 155 -3.21 -11.95 -2.87
N GLN A 156 -3.80 -13.15 -2.82
CA GLN A 156 -5.07 -13.42 -3.50
C GLN A 156 -6.27 -13.02 -2.62
N PRO A 157 -7.37 -12.55 -3.22
CA PRO A 157 -8.61 -12.32 -2.47
C PRO A 157 -9.16 -13.60 -1.84
N ILE A 158 -9.40 -13.57 -0.52
CA ILE A 158 -9.98 -14.68 0.25
C ILE A 158 -11.37 -14.27 0.76
N PRO A 159 -12.43 -15.06 0.51
CA PRO A 159 -13.74 -14.79 1.11
C PRO A 159 -13.70 -14.80 2.63
N ALA A 160 -14.37 -13.85 3.28
CA ALA A 160 -14.40 -13.67 4.73
C ALA A 160 -14.95 -14.89 5.49
N GLU A 161 -15.79 -15.71 4.85
CA GLU A 161 -16.32 -16.96 5.40
C GLU A 161 -15.31 -18.11 5.35
N LYS A 162 -14.33 -18.04 4.43
CA LYS A 162 -13.29 -19.05 4.25
C LYS A 162 -11.98 -18.70 4.93
N LEU A 163 -11.90 -17.54 5.57
CA LEU A 163 -10.68 -17.05 6.21
C LEU A 163 -10.35 -17.88 7.46
N PRO A 164 -9.21 -18.59 7.51
CA PRO A 164 -8.84 -19.39 8.67
C PRO A 164 -8.72 -18.56 9.96
N GLY A 165 -9.19 -19.08 11.09
CA GLY A 165 -9.08 -18.39 12.39
C GLY A 165 -7.64 -18.16 12.89
N SER A 166 -6.67 -18.81 12.26
CA SER A 166 -5.22 -18.65 12.47
C SER A 166 -4.59 -17.56 11.61
N THR A 167 -5.29 -17.02 10.60
CA THR A 167 -4.74 -16.03 9.67
C THR A 167 -4.22 -14.79 10.38
N ARG A 168 -3.04 -14.33 9.94
CA ARG A 168 -2.35 -13.12 10.39
C ARG A 168 -1.75 -12.42 9.18
N GLY A 169 -1.25 -11.20 9.39
CA GLY A 169 -0.53 -10.44 8.36
C GLY A 169 -1.46 -9.77 7.36
N PHE A 170 -0.86 -9.15 6.36
CA PHE A 170 -1.57 -8.46 5.29
C PHE A 170 -2.38 -9.44 4.44
N ARG A 171 -3.66 -9.14 4.19
CA ARG A 171 -4.55 -9.96 3.35
C ARG A 171 -5.49 -9.09 2.52
N LEU A 172 -5.98 -9.69 1.44
CA LEU A 172 -7.11 -9.21 0.67
C LEU A 172 -8.33 -10.05 1.07
N VAL A 173 -9.29 -9.45 1.77
CA VAL A 173 -10.49 -10.15 2.25
C VAL A 173 -11.70 -9.64 1.48
N THR A 174 -12.47 -10.56 0.89
CA THR A 174 -13.70 -10.22 0.18
C THR A 174 -14.93 -10.64 0.97
N GLY A 175 -16.03 -9.91 0.85
CA GLY A 175 -17.28 -10.30 1.51
C GLY A 175 -18.39 -9.28 1.29
N ARG A 176 -19.63 -9.69 1.49
CA ARG A 176 -20.77 -8.76 1.55
C ARG A 176 -20.85 -8.16 2.96
N VAL A 177 -21.10 -6.86 3.08
CA VAL A 177 -21.35 -6.25 4.40
C VAL A 177 -22.72 -6.74 4.90
N GLN A 178 -22.70 -7.72 5.80
CA GLN A 178 -23.91 -8.35 6.35
C GLN A 178 -24.58 -7.44 7.37
N ARG A 179 -23.78 -6.70 8.13
CA ARG A 179 -24.27 -5.81 9.20
C ARG A 179 -23.29 -4.68 9.45
N ILE A 180 -23.83 -3.49 9.67
CA ILE A 180 -23.08 -2.36 10.19
C ILE A 180 -23.33 -2.24 11.70
N GLY A 181 -22.26 -2.18 12.48
CA GLY A 181 -22.31 -1.98 13.91
C GLY A 181 -21.56 -0.73 14.31
N GLU A 182 -21.97 -0.08 15.40
CA GLU A 182 -21.31 1.10 15.93
C GLU A 182 -21.03 0.97 17.41
N SER A 183 -19.92 1.54 17.84
CA SER A 183 -19.65 1.86 19.24
C SER A 183 -19.30 3.34 19.36
N ARG A 184 -19.00 3.78 20.59
CA ARG A 184 -18.56 5.16 20.84
C ARG A 184 -17.36 5.56 19.97
N ALA A 185 -16.41 4.65 19.74
CA ALA A 185 -15.14 4.96 19.09
C ALA A 185 -14.96 4.32 17.70
N ASN A 186 -15.84 3.40 17.28
CA ASN A 186 -15.62 2.62 16.06
C ASN A 186 -16.92 2.40 15.29
N LEU A 187 -16.79 2.35 13.97
CA LEU A 187 -17.73 1.77 13.03
C LEU A 187 -17.22 0.36 12.64
N TRP A 188 -18.13 -0.58 12.45
CA TRP A 188 -17.82 -1.97 12.16
C TRP A 188 -18.60 -2.46 10.94
N LEU A 189 -17.90 -2.90 9.90
CA LEU A 189 -18.49 -3.57 8.74
C LEU A 189 -18.30 -5.08 8.93
N ASN A 190 -19.36 -5.80 9.30
CA ASN A 190 -19.26 -7.23 9.56
C ASN A 190 -19.42 -7.98 8.23
N LEU A 191 -18.39 -8.70 7.82
CA LEU A 191 -18.37 -9.46 6.56
C LEU A 191 -18.76 -10.92 6.78
N SER A 192 -18.48 -11.46 7.96
CA SER A 192 -18.92 -12.80 8.39
C SER A 192 -19.08 -12.84 9.91
N ARG A 193 -19.51 -13.99 10.46
CA ARG A 193 -19.58 -14.23 11.91
C ARG A 193 -18.25 -14.03 12.64
N HIS A 194 -17.13 -14.19 11.94
CA HIS A 194 -15.80 -14.20 12.54
C HIS A 194 -14.84 -13.16 11.94
N MET A 195 -15.32 -12.29 11.04
CA MET A 195 -14.49 -11.30 10.36
C MET A 195 -15.23 -9.96 10.22
N ALA A 196 -14.62 -8.89 10.74
CA ALA A 196 -15.13 -7.54 10.64
C ALA A 196 -14.06 -6.52 10.22
N VAL A 197 -14.48 -5.50 9.48
CA VAL A 197 -13.69 -4.29 9.25
C VAL A 197 -13.96 -3.32 10.39
N ARG A 198 -12.90 -2.83 11.04
CA ARG A 198 -12.99 -1.78 12.04
C ARG A 198 -12.55 -0.46 11.43
N ILE A 199 -13.41 0.55 11.49
CA ILE A 199 -13.07 1.93 11.11
C ILE A 199 -13.13 2.79 12.39
N PRO A 200 -12.00 3.31 12.89
CA PRO A 200 -12.01 4.25 14.00
C PRO A 200 -12.82 5.50 13.61
N LYS A 201 -13.73 5.96 14.48
CA LYS A 201 -14.54 7.16 14.18
C LYS A 201 -13.69 8.43 14.04
N SER A 202 -12.54 8.48 14.70
CA SER A 202 -11.56 9.56 14.55
C SER A 202 -10.94 9.63 13.16
N ASP A 203 -10.90 8.51 12.43
CA ASP A 203 -10.34 8.45 11.08
C ASP A 203 -11.41 8.68 10.00
N LEU A 204 -12.70 8.85 10.36
CA LEU A 204 -13.77 9.16 9.39
C LEU A 204 -13.57 10.49 8.68
N VAL A 205 -12.76 11.40 9.24
CA VAL A 205 -12.38 12.65 8.56
C VAL A 205 -11.68 12.39 7.21
N TYR A 206 -10.93 11.30 7.09
CA TYR A 206 -10.21 10.92 5.87
C TYR A 206 -11.09 10.21 4.84
N PHE A 207 -12.36 9.99 5.15
CA PHE A 207 -13.32 9.39 4.21
C PHE A 207 -14.01 10.45 3.35
N GLY A 208 -13.85 11.74 3.66
CA GLY A 208 -14.49 12.83 2.93
C GLY A 208 -16.00 12.62 2.81
N ASP A 209 -16.51 12.69 1.58
CA ASP A 209 -17.93 12.49 1.28
C ASP A 209 -18.36 11.02 1.26
N PHE A 210 -17.42 10.07 1.30
CA PHE A 210 -17.73 8.65 1.25
C PHE A 210 -18.11 8.12 2.64
N ASP A 211 -19.41 8.08 2.96
CA ASP A 211 -19.89 7.48 4.22
C ASP A 211 -19.84 5.94 4.17
N PRO A 212 -19.03 5.26 5.00
CA PRO A 212 -18.95 3.80 5.00
C PRO A 212 -20.24 3.13 5.47
N ARG A 213 -21.19 3.87 6.05
CA ARG A 213 -22.53 3.35 6.41
C ARG A 213 -23.35 2.99 5.18
N SER A 214 -23.07 3.62 4.04
CA SER A 214 -23.72 3.30 2.76
C SER A 214 -23.35 1.90 2.23
N LEU A 215 -22.32 1.26 2.79
CA LEU A 215 -21.83 -0.04 2.33
C LEU A 215 -22.68 -1.23 2.78
N ALA A 216 -23.75 -1.00 3.54
CA ALA A 216 -24.64 -2.08 3.97
C ALA A 216 -25.15 -2.87 2.76
N GLY A 217 -24.97 -4.19 2.79
CA GLY A 217 -25.36 -5.06 1.70
C GLY A 217 -24.44 -5.01 0.47
N ARG A 218 -23.44 -4.13 0.36
CA ARG A 218 -22.49 -4.10 -0.77
C ARG A 218 -21.42 -5.18 -0.64
N ARG A 219 -20.86 -5.62 -1.76
CA ARG A 219 -19.68 -6.51 -1.79
C ARG A 219 -18.41 -5.69 -1.80
N LEU A 220 -17.50 -6.03 -0.90
CA LEU A 220 -16.22 -5.35 -0.74
C LEU A 220 -15.06 -6.31 -0.96
N GLU A 221 -13.96 -5.77 -1.45
CA GLU A 221 -12.62 -6.20 -1.09
C GLU A 221 -12.04 -5.22 -0.06
N VAL A 222 -11.40 -5.78 0.97
CA VAL A 222 -10.75 -5.05 2.05
C VAL A 222 -9.30 -5.48 2.11
N ARG A 223 -8.40 -4.49 2.09
CA ARG A 223 -6.94 -4.69 2.15
C ARG A 223 -6.42 -4.25 3.51
N GLY A 224 -5.58 -5.08 4.14
CA GLY A 224 -4.86 -4.69 5.35
C GLY A 224 -4.49 -5.87 6.26
N TRP A 225 -3.91 -5.53 7.42
CA TRP A 225 -3.46 -6.53 8.39
C TRP A 225 -4.61 -7.15 9.15
N VAL A 226 -4.74 -8.46 9.02
CA VAL A 226 -5.64 -9.28 9.82
C VAL A 226 -5.05 -9.47 11.20
N GLY A 227 -5.71 -8.88 12.19
CA GLY A 227 -5.47 -9.13 13.61
C GLY A 227 -6.59 -9.96 14.23
N LYS A 228 -6.34 -10.54 15.40
CA LYS A 228 -7.34 -11.28 16.18
C LYS A 228 -7.57 -10.62 17.54
N ARG A 229 -8.84 -10.46 17.93
CA ARG A 229 -9.19 -10.00 19.29
C ARG A 229 -10.44 -10.73 19.77
N ARG A 230 -10.37 -11.33 20.96
CA ARG A 230 -11.48 -12.11 21.57
C ARG A 230 -12.09 -13.15 20.61
N GLY A 231 -11.24 -13.82 19.83
CA GLY A 231 -11.68 -14.87 18.90
C GLY A 231 -12.07 -14.38 17.50
N GLU A 232 -12.34 -13.09 17.31
CA GLU A 232 -12.74 -12.51 16.03
C GLU A 232 -11.56 -11.96 15.25
N LEU A 233 -11.54 -12.23 13.94
CA LEU A 233 -10.63 -11.61 12.99
C LEU A 233 -11.11 -10.22 12.64
N ARG A 234 -10.15 -9.31 12.42
CA ARG A 234 -10.45 -7.95 12.02
C ARG A 234 -9.34 -7.32 11.21
N ILE A 235 -9.72 -6.47 10.27
CA ILE A 235 -8.83 -5.51 9.62
C ILE A 235 -9.22 -4.12 10.11
N THR A 236 -8.25 -3.32 10.53
CA THR A 236 -8.49 -1.89 10.79
C THR A 236 -8.29 -1.12 9.50
N VAL A 237 -9.31 -0.39 9.08
CA VAL A 237 -9.23 0.53 7.93
C VAL A 237 -9.28 1.96 8.45
N ARG A 238 -8.29 2.76 8.04
CA ARG A 238 -8.17 4.18 8.42
C ARG A 238 -8.50 5.14 7.28
N HIS A 239 -8.61 4.64 6.05
CA HIS A 239 -8.82 5.44 4.84
C HIS A 239 -9.58 4.61 3.78
N PRO A 240 -10.45 5.21 2.96
CA PRO A 240 -11.25 4.50 1.96
C PRO A 240 -10.44 3.77 0.90
N ALA A 241 -9.22 4.20 0.57
CA ALA A 241 -8.35 3.53 -0.40
C ALA A 241 -7.99 2.07 -0.04
N ALA A 242 -8.23 1.62 1.20
CA ALA A 242 -8.10 0.22 1.59
C ALA A 242 -9.35 -0.63 1.28
N LEU A 243 -10.42 -0.02 0.76
CA LEU A 243 -11.67 -0.65 0.38
C LEU A 243 -11.86 -0.57 -1.14
N THR A 244 -12.46 -1.60 -1.72
CA THR A 244 -12.92 -1.60 -3.11
C THR A 244 -14.34 -2.17 -3.13
N VAL A 245 -15.30 -1.44 -3.67
CA VAL A 245 -16.67 -1.94 -3.90
C VAL A 245 -16.66 -2.77 -5.18
N LEU A 246 -17.25 -3.98 -5.13
CA LEU A 246 -17.18 -4.98 -6.20
C LEU A 246 -18.50 -5.16 -6.97
N ASP A 247 -19.57 -4.50 -6.52
CA ASP A 247 -20.91 -4.54 -7.12
C ASP A 247 -21.46 -3.14 -7.39
#